data_AF-A0A957JXL1-F1
#
_entry.id   AF-A0A957JXL1-F1
#
_cell.length_a   1.000
_cell.length_b   1.000
_cell.length_c   1.000
_cell.angle_alpha   90.00
_cell.angle_beta   90.00
_cell.angle_gamma   90.00
#
_symmetry.space_group_name_H-M   'P 1'
#
loop_
_entity.id
_entity.type
_entity.pdbx_description
1 polymer ?
#
loop_
_entity_poly.entity_id
_entity_poly.type
_entity_poly.pdbx_seq_one_letter_code
_entity_poly.pdbx_strand_id
1 'polypeptide(L)'
;MSPEQIEIALERILPRVTKPGRYTGGEYNQIVKNWDEVEFKAALAFPDIYDLGMSNLGLMILYDIINKYPNLVAERVYSPWIDMEEVLRTQHLPLFSLETKHAIREFDLLAISL
;
A
#
# COMPACT_ATOMS: atom_id res chain seq x y z
N MET A 1 -11.90 3.36 -8.11
CA MET A 1 -10.85 4.06 -8.87
C MET A 1 -9.78 3.03 -9.10
N SER A 2 -9.38 2.78 -10.35
CA SER A 2 -8.43 1.69 -10.65
C SER A 2 -7.01 2.04 -10.18
N PRO A 3 -6.15 1.03 -9.98
CA PRO A 3 -4.72 1.22 -9.74
C PRO A 3 -4.05 2.20 -10.70
N GLU A 4 -4.32 2.10 -11.99
CA GLU A 4 -3.71 2.95 -13.02
C GLU A 4 -4.14 4.42 -12.85
N GLN A 5 -5.41 4.64 -12.50
CA GLN A 5 -5.91 5.99 -12.21
C GLN A 5 -5.24 6.57 -10.95
N ILE A 6 -4.97 5.74 -9.94
CA ILE A 6 -4.25 6.16 -8.73
C ILE A 6 -2.81 6.51 -9.10
N GLU A 7 -2.11 5.67 -9.87
CA GLU A 7 -0.73 5.92 -10.30
C GLU A 7 -0.59 7.22 -11.10
N ILE A 8 -1.47 7.45 -12.08
CA ILE A 8 -1.50 8.70 -12.87
C ILE A 8 -1.74 9.94 -11.98
N ALA A 9 -2.58 9.81 -10.95
CA ALA A 9 -2.79 10.89 -9.99
C ALA A 9 -1.51 11.12 -9.16
N LEU A 10 -0.85 10.05 -8.72
CA LEU A 10 0.39 10.11 -7.94
C LEU A 10 1.51 10.83 -8.69
N GLU A 11 1.69 10.61 -9.99
CA GLU A 11 2.70 11.33 -10.80
C GLU A 11 2.60 12.86 -10.65
N ARG A 12 1.39 13.39 -10.47
CA ARG A 12 1.14 14.84 -10.28
C ARG A 12 1.27 15.29 -8.83
N ILE A 13 1.08 14.38 -7.88
CA ILE A 13 1.05 14.66 -6.44
C ILE A 13 2.44 14.54 -5.83
N LEU A 14 3.21 13.51 -6.20
CA LEU A 14 4.51 13.19 -5.62
C LEU A 14 5.48 14.39 -5.61
N PRO A 15 5.56 15.25 -6.65
CA PRO A 15 6.42 16.43 -6.61
C PRO A 15 6.02 17.49 -5.57
N ARG A 16 4.83 17.39 -5.00
CA ARG A 16 4.24 18.39 -4.08
C ARG A 16 4.28 17.96 -2.61
N VAL A 17 4.69 16.73 -2.32
CA VAL A 17 4.80 16.19 -0.95
C VAL A 17 6.25 16.16 -0.48
N THR A 18 6.45 16.18 0.83
CA THR A 18 7.75 16.30 1.49
C THR A 18 8.66 15.10 1.22
N LYS A 19 8.11 13.88 1.21
CA LYS A 19 8.85 12.63 1.01
C LYS A 19 8.10 11.71 0.04
N PRO A 20 8.25 11.91 -1.29
CA PRO A 20 7.53 11.12 -2.28
C PRO A 20 7.85 9.63 -2.24
N GLY A 21 9.10 9.26 -1.88
CA GLY A 21 9.54 7.87 -1.80
C GLY A 21 8.74 6.98 -0.84
N ARG A 22 7.96 7.57 0.08
CA ARG A 22 7.03 6.83 0.96
C ARG A 22 5.89 6.16 0.21
N TYR A 23 5.57 6.64 -0.99
CA TYR A 23 4.37 6.29 -1.73
C TYR A 23 4.66 5.65 -3.08
N THR A 24 5.91 5.65 -3.55
CA THR A 24 6.30 5.12 -4.86
C THR A 24 6.16 3.60 -4.94
N GLY A 25 6.51 2.87 -3.87
CA GLY A 25 6.69 1.42 -3.95
C GLY A 25 7.88 1.05 -4.85
N GLY A 26 7.88 -0.15 -5.43
CA GLY A 26 8.95 -0.60 -6.34
C GLY A 26 10.16 -1.21 -5.63
N GLU A 27 10.00 -1.69 -4.40
CA GLU A 27 11.12 -2.23 -3.61
C GLU A 27 11.66 -3.55 -4.20
N TYR A 28 12.96 -3.82 -4.03
CA TYR A 28 13.62 -5.00 -4.61
C TYR A 28 12.96 -6.33 -4.23
N ASN A 29 12.45 -6.45 -3.00
CA ASN A 29 11.80 -7.67 -2.48
C ASN A 29 10.27 -7.56 -2.47
N GLN A 30 9.69 -6.61 -3.20
CA GLN A 30 8.24 -6.56 -3.31
C GLN A 30 7.74 -7.77 -4.10
N ILE A 31 6.65 -8.35 -3.64
CA ILE A 31 5.93 -9.42 -4.31
C ILE A 31 4.66 -8.80 -4.90
N VAL A 32 4.54 -8.89 -6.23
CA VAL A 32 3.35 -8.48 -6.98
C VAL A 32 2.77 -9.73 -7.64
N LYS A 33 1.48 -9.95 -7.43
CA LYS A 33 0.73 -11.07 -8.01
C LYS A 33 -0.39 -10.54 -8.90
N ASN A 34 -0.85 -11.37 -9.84
CA ASN A 34 -2.05 -11.06 -10.59
C ASN A 34 -3.28 -11.12 -9.66
N TRP A 35 -3.96 -10.00 -9.49
CA TRP A 35 -5.15 -9.88 -8.64
C TRP A 35 -6.32 -10.76 -9.08
N ASP A 36 -6.38 -11.10 -10.37
CA ASP A 36 -7.41 -11.97 -10.95
C ASP A 36 -7.14 -13.47 -10.68
N GLU A 37 -5.91 -13.83 -10.30
CA GLU A 37 -5.51 -15.22 -10.03
C GLU A 37 -5.49 -15.56 -8.52
N VAL A 38 -5.68 -14.56 -7.65
CA VAL A 38 -5.69 -14.74 -6.20
C VAL A 38 -7.11 -14.69 -5.63
N GLU A 39 -7.40 -15.62 -4.73
CA GLU A 39 -8.70 -15.80 -4.10
C GLU A 39 -8.91 -14.87 -2.90
N PHE A 40 -7.83 -14.43 -2.25
CA PHE A 40 -7.90 -13.59 -1.05
C PHE A 40 -6.80 -12.53 -1.02
N LYS A 41 -7.18 -11.31 -0.66
CA LYS A 41 -6.36 -10.10 -0.70
C LYS A 41 -6.32 -9.45 0.68
N ALA A 42 -5.15 -9.41 1.29
CA ALA A 42 -4.94 -8.78 2.59
C ALA A 42 -4.13 -7.48 2.47
N ALA A 43 -4.66 -6.39 3.03
CA ALA A 43 -3.91 -5.18 3.28
C ALA A 43 -3.29 -5.25 4.70
N LEU A 44 -1.97 -5.37 4.75
CA LEU A 44 -1.19 -5.33 5.99
C LEU A 44 -0.85 -3.88 6.32
N ALA A 45 -1.54 -3.33 7.30
CA ALA A 45 -1.46 -1.95 7.72
C ALA A 45 -0.51 -1.77 8.90
N PHE A 46 0.38 -0.78 8.79
CA PHE A 46 1.08 -0.22 9.93
C PHE A 46 0.55 1.21 10.18
N PRO A 47 0.10 1.54 11.41
CA PRO A 47 -0.59 2.79 11.73
C PRO A 47 0.38 3.96 11.92
N ASP A 48 1.44 4.02 11.10
CA ASP A 48 2.41 5.11 11.08
C ASP A 48 3.03 5.23 9.67
N ILE A 49 3.90 6.22 9.49
CA ILE A 49 4.60 6.47 8.24
C ILE A 49 5.47 5.30 7.80
N TYR A 50 5.67 5.21 6.49
CA TYR A 50 6.52 4.24 5.83
C TYR A 50 7.91 4.10 6.48
N ASP A 51 8.60 5.20 6.81
CA ASP A 51 9.95 5.16 7.40
C ASP A 51 10.00 4.33 8.70
N LEU A 52 8.91 4.35 9.49
CA LEU A 52 8.81 3.59 10.74
C LEU A 52 8.28 2.18 10.49
N GLY A 53 7.28 2.05 9.63
CA GLY A 53 6.63 0.77 9.35
C GLY A 53 7.46 -0.21 8.52
N MET A 54 8.38 0.27 7.68
CA MET A 54 9.25 -0.60 6.87
C MET A 54 10.17 -1.49 7.73
N SER A 55 10.46 -1.06 8.96
CA SER A 55 11.33 -1.80 9.89
C SER A 55 10.56 -2.76 10.82
N ASN A 56 9.24 -2.91 10.63
CA ASN A 56 8.42 -3.78 11.46
C ASN A 56 8.62 -5.25 11.07
N LEU A 57 9.33 -6.01 11.93
CA LEU A 57 9.62 -7.43 11.70
C LEU A 57 8.35 -8.29 11.62
N GLY A 58 7.35 -8.04 12.46
CA GLY A 58 6.10 -8.80 12.45
C GLY A 58 5.34 -8.63 11.13
N LEU A 59 5.27 -7.39 10.64
CA LEU A 59 4.68 -7.07 9.35
C LEU A 59 5.42 -7.76 8.20
N MET A 60 6.77 -7.74 8.21
CA MET A 60 7.59 -8.43 7.21
C MET A 60 7.39 -9.95 7.22
N ILE A 61 7.31 -10.57 8.40
CA ILE A 61 7.07 -12.01 8.53
C ILE A 61 5.69 -12.38 7.97
N LEU A 62 4.64 -11.63 8.34
CA LEU A 62 3.28 -11.89 7.83
C LEU A 62 3.19 -11.68 6.32
N TYR A 63 3.83 -10.63 5.81
CA TYR A 63 3.92 -10.35 4.38
C TYR A 63 4.54 -11.53 3.62
N ASP A 64 5.68 -12.04 4.09
CA ASP A 64 6.37 -13.20 3.48
C ASP A 64 5.53 -14.49 3.58
N ILE A 65 4.96 -14.78 4.76
CA ILE A 65 4.15 -15.98 4.96
C ILE A 65 2.94 -15.99 4.04
N ILE A 66 2.16 -14.91 3.99
CA ILE A 66 0.94 -14.85 3.16
C ILE A 66 1.33 -14.95 1.68
N ASN A 67 2.37 -14.22 1.25
CA ASN A 67 2.77 -14.20 -0.15
C ASN A 67 3.44 -15.49 -0.64
N LYS A 68 3.80 -16.44 0.23
CA LYS A 68 4.21 -17.80 -0.20
C LYS A 68 3.08 -18.64 -0.77
N TYR A 69 1.82 -18.34 -0.44
CA TYR A 69 0.68 -19.09 -0.96
C TYR A 69 0.26 -18.55 -2.33
N PRO A 70 0.15 -19.37 -3.38
CA PRO A 70 -0.11 -18.89 -4.74
C PRO A 70 -1.47 -18.19 -4.88
N ASN A 71 -2.48 -18.63 -4.13
CA ASN A 71 -3.85 -18.09 -4.19
C ASN A 71 -4.11 -16.93 -3.21
N LEU A 72 -3.11 -16.46 -2.46
CA LEU A 72 -3.24 -15.35 -1.52
C LEU A 72 -2.31 -14.20 -1.92
N VAL A 73 -2.70 -12.95 -1.65
CA VAL A 73 -1.80 -11.80 -1.75
C VAL A 73 -1.86 -10.97 -0.47
N ALA A 74 -0.71 -10.52 0.00
CA ALA A 74 -0.59 -9.49 1.01
C ALA A 74 0.12 -8.27 0.41
N GLU A 75 -0.48 -7.10 0.58
CA GLU A 75 0.10 -5.82 0.21
C GLU A 75 0.14 -4.91 1.43
N ARG A 76 1.09 -3.98 1.46
CA ARG A 76 1.33 -3.13 2.62
C ARG A 76 0.63 -1.79 2.47
N VAL A 77 0.23 -1.22 3.59
CA VAL A 77 -0.27 0.15 3.67
C VAL A 77 0.27 0.83 4.92
N TYR A 78 0.59 2.11 4.75
CA TYR A 78 1.13 2.98 5.80
C TYR A 78 0.25 4.21 5.94
N SER A 79 0.31 4.85 7.10
CA SER A 79 -0.38 6.12 7.28
C SER A 79 0.29 7.20 6.41
N PRO A 80 -0.47 7.96 5.61
CA PRO A 80 0.08 9.07 4.87
C PRO A 80 0.56 10.15 5.86
N TRP A 81 1.62 10.87 5.49
CA TRP A 81 1.97 12.09 6.22
C TRP A 81 0.93 13.18 5.98
N ILE A 82 0.91 14.21 6.83
CA ILE A 82 -0.14 15.25 6.85
C ILE A 82 -0.32 15.92 5.47
N ASP A 83 0.77 16.18 4.76
CA ASP A 83 0.74 16.79 3.42
C ASP A 83 0.08 15.88 2.36
N MET A 84 0.41 14.59 2.39
CA MET A 84 -0.22 13.60 1.52
C MET A 84 -1.67 13.36 1.93
N GLU A 85 -1.97 13.27 3.22
CA GLU A 85 -3.33 13.10 3.72
C GLU A 85 -4.25 14.22 3.22
N GLU A 86 -3.81 15.47 3.32
CA GLU A 86 -4.55 16.63 2.82
C GLU A 86 -4.81 16.51 1.31
N VAL A 87 -3.82 16.10 0.53
CA VAL A 87 -3.98 15.89 -0.91
C VAL A 87 -4.97 14.76 -1.21
N LEU A 88 -4.87 13.62 -0.51
CA LEU A 88 -5.79 12.50 -0.71
C LEU A 88 -7.23 12.92 -0.41
N ARG A 89 -7.45 13.66 0.69
CA ARG A 89 -8.77 14.15 1.07
C ARG A 89 -9.33 15.16 0.08
N THR A 90 -8.54 16.17 -0.31
CA THR A 90 -8.98 17.23 -1.23
C THR A 90 -9.28 16.69 -2.63
N GLN A 91 -8.48 15.74 -3.12
CA GLN A 91 -8.67 15.12 -4.44
C GLN A 91 -9.57 13.88 -4.41
N HIS A 92 -10.14 13.52 -3.25
CA HIS A 92 -11.00 12.36 -3.07
C HIS A 92 -10.34 11.04 -3.53
N LEU A 93 -9.01 10.96 -3.38
CA LEU A 93 -8.26 9.75 -3.66
C LEU A 93 -8.40 8.77 -2.49
N PRO A 94 -8.64 7.48 -2.77
CA PRO A 94 -8.64 6.49 -1.72
C PRO A 94 -7.23 6.32 -1.14
N LEU A 95 -7.14 5.88 0.12
CA LEU A 95 -5.92 5.26 0.60
C LEU A 95 -5.65 4.01 -0.26
N PHE A 96 -4.39 3.76 -0.58
CA PHE A 96 -3.97 2.73 -1.51
C PHE A 96 -2.83 1.88 -0.94
N SER A 97 -2.64 0.68 -1.48
CA SER A 97 -1.53 -0.21 -1.15
C SER A 97 -0.22 0.23 -1.78
N LEU A 98 0.90 -0.12 -1.17
CA LEU A 98 2.22 0.29 -1.64
C LEU A 98 2.62 -0.40 -2.94
N GLU A 99 2.33 -1.70 -3.06
CA GLU A 99 2.79 -2.58 -4.14
C GLU A 99 2.12 -2.27 -5.48
N THR A 100 0.79 -2.19 -5.49
CA THR A 100 0.02 -2.12 -6.74
C THR A 100 -0.95 -0.96 -6.78
N LYS A 101 -0.99 -0.12 -5.73
CA LYS A 101 -1.91 1.02 -5.61
C LYS A 101 -3.38 0.66 -5.65
N HIS A 102 -3.77 -0.58 -5.37
CA HIS A 102 -5.18 -0.88 -5.18
C HIS A 102 -5.74 -0.11 -3.98
N ALA A 103 -7.00 0.33 -4.09
CA ALA A 103 -7.61 1.05 -2.99
C ALA A 103 -7.82 0.10 -1.80
N ILE A 104 -7.52 0.54 -0.58
CA ILE A 104 -7.58 -0.33 0.62
C ILE A 104 -8.97 -0.92 0.86
N ARG A 105 -10.02 -0.19 0.47
CA ARG A 105 -11.42 -0.66 0.52
C ARG A 105 -11.74 -1.82 -0.44
N GLU A 106 -10.84 -2.19 -1.33
CA GLU A 106 -10.99 -3.30 -2.30
C GLU A 106 -10.35 -4.60 -1.82
N PHE A 107 -9.66 -4.59 -0.67
CA PHE A 107 -9.09 -5.77 -0.05
C PHE A 107 -10.14 -6.50 0.81
N ASP A 108 -10.00 -7.83 0.91
CA ASP A 108 -10.87 -8.69 1.72
C ASP A 108 -10.61 -8.54 3.22
N LEU A 109 -9.37 -8.18 3.59
CA LEU A 109 -8.93 -8.01 4.97
C LEU A 109 -8.05 -6.77 5.12
N LEU A 110 -8.31 -5.97 6.15
CA LEU A 110 -7.40 -4.94 6.66
C LEU A 110 -6.83 -5.40 8.00
N ALA A 111 -5.55 -5.77 8.04
CA ALA A 111 -4.87 -6.24 9.25
C ALA A 111 -3.95 -5.14 9.79
N ILE A 112 -4.26 -4.59 10.97
CA ILE A 112 -3.51 -3.48 11.56
C ILE A 112 -2.58 -4.01 12.66
N SER A 113 -1.28 -3.72 12.54
CA SER A 113 -0.29 -4.01 13.59
C SER A 113 -0.19 -2.86 14.58
N LEU A 114 -0.46 -3.11 15.87
CA LEU A 114 -0.44 -2.12 16.97
C LEU A 114 0.79 -2.25 17.87
#